data_AF-A0A5N5LU76-F1
#
_entry.id   AF-A0A5N5LU76-F1
#
_cell.length_a   1.000
_cell.length_b   1.000
_cell.length_c   1.000
_cell.angle_alpha   90.00
_cell.angle_beta   90.00
_cell.angle_gamma   90.00
#
_symmetry.space_group_name_H-M   'P 1'
#
loop_
_entity.id
_entity.type
_entity.pdbx_description
1 polymer ?
#
loop_
_entity_poly.entity_id
_entity_poly.type
_entity_poly.pdbx_seq_one_letter_code
_entity_poly.pdbx_strand_id
1 'polypeptide(L)'
;MQMRLEPLYPPIRNKLANALQRWHPSDASARLILQPWKDVFTPGAWEAFMVKNIVPKLALCLGELVVNPHQQLIDPFNWVMDWEGMLSLSSMVGLLEKHFFNKWLQVLCSWLSNNPNYEEITKWYLGWKGMLSEQLLSHPVIKEKLNEALDIMNRAVASGLGGYMQPGAKENIAYLTQTERRKDFQYEPPAPPQREVESSVPRLPVTGPVSASIPTNFKDLIQAKAEENGIVFMPIVGKRHMGKQLYTFGRIIIYVERGVVFVQGKKTWVPTSLQSLIDMAK
;
A
#
# COMPACT_ATOMS: atom_id res chain seq x y z
N MET A 1 -35.10 23.99 -15.44
CA MET A 1 -34.17 24.53 -16.46
C MET A 1 -33.48 23.45 -17.31
N GLN A 2 -33.06 22.30 -16.74
CA GLN A 2 -32.39 21.21 -17.48
C GLN A 2 -33.19 20.62 -18.66
N MET A 3 -34.52 20.45 -18.56
CA MET A 3 -35.33 19.88 -19.65
C MET A 3 -35.40 20.74 -20.93
N ARG A 4 -35.08 22.04 -20.87
CA ARG A 4 -35.11 22.91 -22.06
C ARG A 4 -33.86 22.79 -22.93
N LEU A 5 -32.77 22.24 -22.40
CA LEU A 5 -31.47 22.15 -23.08
C LEU A 5 -31.18 20.74 -23.61
N GLU A 6 -32.01 19.74 -23.27
CA GLU A 6 -31.88 18.35 -23.74
C GLU A 6 -31.67 18.21 -25.26
N PRO A 7 -32.42 18.92 -26.13
CA PRO A 7 -32.20 18.85 -27.57
C PRO A 7 -30.82 19.35 -28.02
N LEU A 8 -30.15 20.18 -27.21
CA LEU A 8 -28.84 20.75 -27.52
C LEU A 8 -27.67 19.86 -27.04
N TYR A 9 -27.92 18.88 -26.18
CA TYR A 9 -26.86 18.00 -25.66
C TYR A 9 -26.15 17.18 -26.73
N PRO A 10 -26.81 16.61 -27.77
CA PRO A 10 -26.10 15.90 -28.84
C PRO A 10 -25.18 16.82 -29.67
N PRO A 11 -25.62 18.00 -30.16
CA PRO A 11 -24.73 18.94 -30.84
C PRO A 11 -23.53 19.40 -29.99
N ILE A 12 -23.75 19.68 -28.71
CA ILE A 12 -22.69 20.08 -27.78
C ILE A 12 -21.67 18.95 -27.60
N ARG A 13 -22.13 17.72 -27.34
CA ARG A 13 -21.26 16.54 -27.25
C ARG A 13 -20.44 16.34 -28.51
N ASN A 14 -21.02 16.51 -29.68
CA ASN A 14 -20.28 16.41 -30.94
C ASN A 14 -19.21 17.50 -31.08
N LYS A 15 -19.51 18.75 -30.71
CA LYS A 15 -18.52 19.84 -30.71
C LYS A 15 -17.37 19.57 -29.73
N LEU A 16 -17.69 19.13 -28.51
CA LEU A 16 -16.68 18.77 -27.51
C LEU A 16 -15.82 17.59 -27.98
N ALA A 17 -16.43 16.53 -28.53
CA ALA A 17 -15.69 15.39 -29.09
C ALA A 17 -14.75 15.82 -30.22
N ASN A 18 -15.20 16.70 -31.12
CA ASN A 18 -14.38 17.22 -32.21
C ASN A 18 -13.20 18.05 -31.70
N ALA A 19 -13.42 18.91 -30.69
CA ALA A 19 -12.35 19.67 -30.06
C ALA A 19 -11.30 18.76 -29.40
N LEU A 20 -11.75 17.63 -28.86
CA LEU A 20 -10.87 16.65 -28.22
C LEU A 20 -10.10 15.77 -29.20
N GLN A 21 -10.33 15.82 -30.52
CA GLN A 21 -9.62 14.93 -31.47
C GLN A 21 -8.10 15.08 -31.41
N ARG A 22 -7.59 16.31 -31.25
CA ARG A 22 -6.14 16.60 -31.16
C ARG A 22 -5.64 16.92 -29.74
N TRP A 23 -6.52 16.79 -28.75
CA TRP A 23 -6.15 17.01 -27.35
C TRP A 23 -5.09 16.02 -26.84
N HIS A 24 -4.24 16.47 -25.93
CA HIS A 24 -3.21 15.69 -25.26
C HIS A 24 -3.35 15.81 -23.73
N PRO A 25 -3.12 14.74 -22.93
CA PRO A 25 -3.30 14.76 -21.48
C PRO A 25 -2.58 15.86 -20.70
N SER A 26 -1.46 16.37 -21.22
CA SER A 26 -0.73 17.50 -20.61
C SER A 26 -1.48 18.83 -20.64
N ASP A 27 -2.53 18.95 -21.47
CA ASP A 27 -3.36 20.15 -21.55
C ASP A 27 -4.53 20.06 -20.54
N ALA A 28 -4.36 20.77 -19.42
CA ALA A 28 -5.34 20.84 -18.34
C ALA A 28 -6.64 21.57 -18.71
N SER A 29 -6.65 22.35 -19.81
CA SER A 29 -7.82 23.15 -20.18
C SER A 29 -9.04 22.28 -20.52
N ALA A 30 -8.83 21.10 -21.11
CA ALA A 30 -9.91 20.18 -21.45
C ALA A 30 -10.68 19.71 -20.21
N ARG A 31 -9.99 19.43 -19.11
CA ARG A 31 -10.61 19.04 -17.84
C ARG A 31 -11.51 20.16 -17.29
N LEU A 32 -11.02 21.39 -17.30
CA LEU A 32 -11.78 22.56 -16.84
C LEU A 32 -13.02 22.83 -17.70
N ILE A 33 -12.90 22.66 -19.02
CA ILE A 33 -14.02 22.84 -19.96
C ILE A 33 -15.07 21.75 -19.78
N LEU A 34 -14.65 20.51 -19.51
CA LEU A 34 -15.53 19.35 -19.39
C LEU A 34 -16.20 19.22 -18.02
N GLN A 35 -15.55 19.68 -16.94
CA GLN A 35 -16.05 19.53 -15.57
C GLN A 35 -17.51 20.00 -15.37
N PRO A 36 -17.95 21.17 -15.89
CA PRO A 36 -19.33 21.63 -15.73
C PRO A 36 -20.36 20.72 -16.41
N TRP A 37 -19.95 19.93 -17.41
CA TRP A 37 -20.85 19.03 -18.15
C TRP A 37 -21.08 17.69 -17.44
N LYS A 38 -20.26 17.36 -16.43
CA LYS A 38 -20.36 16.10 -15.69
C LYS A 38 -21.73 15.93 -15.02
N ASP A 39 -22.25 17.00 -14.42
CA ASP A 39 -23.54 16.98 -13.72
C ASP A 39 -24.73 17.32 -14.66
N VAL A 40 -24.44 17.66 -15.92
CA VAL A 40 -25.45 18.01 -16.94
C VAL A 40 -25.80 16.79 -17.79
N PHE A 41 -24.83 15.96 -18.15
CA PHE A 41 -25.07 14.74 -18.90
C PHE A 41 -25.52 13.62 -17.99
N THR A 42 -26.30 12.68 -18.54
CA THR A 42 -26.65 11.46 -17.79
C THR A 42 -25.38 10.65 -17.51
N PRO A 43 -25.29 9.94 -16.38
CA PRO A 43 -24.08 9.18 -16.01
C PRO A 43 -23.60 8.23 -17.11
N GLY A 44 -24.51 7.49 -17.75
CA GLY A 44 -24.16 6.59 -18.85
C GLY A 44 -23.69 7.31 -20.12
N ALA A 45 -24.26 8.48 -20.44
CA ALA A 45 -23.80 9.29 -21.58
C ALA A 45 -22.43 9.94 -21.30
N TRP A 46 -22.19 10.35 -20.07
CA TRP A 46 -20.90 10.88 -19.62
C TRP A 46 -19.81 9.80 -19.72
N GLU A 47 -20.07 8.62 -19.17
CA GLU A 47 -19.13 7.49 -19.23
C GLU A 47 -18.81 7.09 -20.66
N ALA A 48 -19.83 6.91 -21.52
CA ALA A 48 -19.61 6.59 -22.93
C ALA A 48 -18.78 7.67 -23.65
N PHE A 49 -19.00 8.95 -23.32
CA PHE A 49 -18.24 10.06 -23.88
C PHE A 49 -16.76 10.04 -23.42
N MET A 50 -16.52 9.79 -22.14
CA MET A 50 -15.17 9.68 -21.56
C MET A 50 -14.40 8.49 -22.15
N VAL A 51 -15.02 7.31 -22.18
CA VAL A 51 -14.43 6.08 -22.74
C VAL A 51 -14.09 6.24 -24.22
N LYS A 52 -14.88 7.00 -24.98
CA LYS A 52 -14.64 7.23 -26.41
C LYS A 52 -13.56 8.28 -26.68
N ASN A 53 -13.52 9.38 -25.92
CA ASN A 53 -12.72 10.56 -26.30
C ASN A 53 -11.51 10.83 -25.40
N ILE A 54 -11.55 10.40 -24.13
CA ILE A 54 -10.52 10.70 -23.13
C ILE A 54 -9.66 9.46 -22.84
N VAL A 55 -10.30 8.35 -22.45
CA VAL A 55 -9.62 7.11 -22.01
C VAL A 55 -8.56 6.62 -23.02
N PRO A 56 -8.80 6.59 -24.35
CA PRO A 56 -7.80 6.11 -25.29
C PRO A 56 -6.52 6.96 -25.30
N LYS A 57 -6.63 8.26 -25.04
CA LYS A 57 -5.49 9.19 -25.02
C LYS A 57 -4.68 9.08 -23.73
N LEU A 58 -5.38 8.91 -22.61
CA LEU A 58 -4.75 8.57 -21.34
C LEU A 58 -4.02 7.22 -21.44
N ALA A 59 -4.61 6.24 -22.14
CA ALA A 59 -4.02 4.93 -22.34
C ALA A 59 -2.74 4.99 -23.17
N LEU A 60 -2.73 5.79 -24.24
CA LEU A 60 -1.54 6.05 -25.04
C LEU A 60 -0.44 6.71 -24.21
N CYS A 61 -0.77 7.79 -23.50
CA CYS A 61 0.18 8.51 -22.65
C CYS A 61 0.80 7.61 -21.56
N LEU A 62 -0.04 6.80 -20.89
CA LEU A 62 0.41 5.84 -19.90
C LEU A 62 1.18 4.67 -20.53
N GLY A 63 0.84 4.30 -21.77
CA GLY A 63 1.54 3.30 -22.56
C GLY A 63 2.96 3.72 -22.94
N GLU A 64 3.17 4.99 -23.27
CA GLU A 64 4.48 5.57 -23.61
C GLU A 64 5.34 5.89 -22.38
N LEU A 65 4.75 5.92 -21.18
CA LEU A 65 5.49 6.12 -19.93
C LEU A 65 6.61 5.07 -19.76
N VAL A 66 7.85 5.54 -19.70
CA VAL A 66 9.02 4.71 -19.37
C VAL A 66 9.21 4.72 -17.86
N VAL A 67 8.99 3.57 -17.23
CA VAL A 67 9.23 3.39 -15.79
C VAL A 67 10.71 3.02 -15.61
N ASN A 68 11.52 3.96 -15.13
CA ASN A 68 12.94 3.73 -14.85
C ASN A 68 13.26 4.10 -13.39
N PRO A 69 13.79 3.18 -12.56
CA PRO A 69 14.14 3.47 -11.17
C PRO A 69 15.16 4.60 -10.99
N HIS A 70 16.08 4.78 -11.95
CA HIS A 70 17.14 5.78 -11.87
C HIS A 70 16.73 7.16 -12.42
N GLN A 71 15.70 7.19 -13.27
CA GLN A 71 15.19 8.42 -13.89
C GLN A 71 13.68 8.31 -14.12
N GLN A 72 12.91 8.66 -13.10
CA GLN A 72 11.45 8.60 -13.18
C GLN A 72 10.89 9.83 -13.90
N LEU A 73 10.11 9.60 -14.96
CA LEU A 73 9.29 10.63 -15.59
C LEU A 73 7.87 10.52 -15.03
N ILE A 74 7.53 11.41 -14.09
CA ILE A 74 6.29 11.32 -13.32
C ILE A 74 5.12 12.04 -14.02
N ASP A 75 5.41 13.02 -14.88
CA ASP A 75 4.40 13.87 -15.51
C ASP A 75 3.31 13.09 -16.27
N PRO A 76 3.62 12.08 -17.11
CA PRO A 76 2.60 11.30 -17.79
C PRO A 76 1.63 10.59 -16.83
N PHE A 77 2.15 10.13 -15.70
CA PHE A 77 1.32 9.51 -14.66
C PHE A 77 0.43 10.55 -13.97
N ASN A 78 0.98 11.71 -13.61
CA ASN A 78 0.22 12.81 -13.00
C ASN A 78 -0.90 13.30 -13.91
N TRP A 79 -0.64 13.46 -15.21
CA TRP A 79 -1.67 13.86 -16.18
C TRP A 79 -2.83 12.87 -16.24
N VAL A 80 -2.59 11.58 -16.00
CA VAL A 80 -3.65 10.56 -15.93
C VAL A 80 -4.40 10.67 -14.60
N MET A 81 -3.68 10.80 -13.49
CA MET A 81 -4.26 10.90 -12.15
C MET A 81 -5.18 12.12 -11.98
N ASP A 82 -4.88 13.21 -12.68
CA ASP A 82 -5.73 14.42 -12.74
C ASP A 82 -7.17 14.15 -13.21
N TRP A 83 -7.42 13.02 -13.89
CA TRP A 83 -8.73 12.62 -14.39
C TRP A 83 -9.49 11.66 -13.49
N GLU A 84 -8.92 11.25 -12.34
CA GLU A 84 -9.57 10.31 -11.41
C GLU A 84 -10.98 10.76 -11.01
N GLY A 85 -11.18 12.05 -10.75
CA GLY A 85 -12.48 12.62 -10.39
C GLY A 85 -13.48 12.74 -11.56
N MET A 86 -13.06 12.53 -12.81
CA MET A 86 -13.92 12.65 -14.00
C MET A 86 -14.30 11.29 -14.61
N LEU A 87 -13.50 10.27 -14.35
CA LEU A 87 -13.70 8.91 -14.86
C LEU A 87 -14.42 8.04 -13.82
N SER A 88 -15.02 6.93 -14.27
CA SER A 88 -15.45 5.88 -13.35
C SER A 88 -14.23 5.18 -12.74
N LEU A 89 -14.34 4.77 -11.48
CA LEU A 89 -13.26 4.07 -10.77
C LEU A 89 -12.78 2.85 -11.58
N SER A 90 -13.72 2.08 -12.12
CA SER A 90 -13.44 0.91 -12.96
C SER A 90 -12.62 1.27 -14.21
N SER A 91 -12.91 2.40 -14.87
CA SER A 91 -12.14 2.86 -16.03
C SER A 91 -10.72 3.24 -15.65
N MET A 92 -10.54 3.94 -14.53
CA MET A 92 -9.21 4.33 -14.04
C MET A 92 -8.38 3.11 -13.66
N VAL A 93 -8.97 2.16 -12.92
CA VAL A 93 -8.30 0.91 -12.55
C VAL A 93 -7.90 0.11 -13.78
N GLY A 94 -8.80 -0.08 -14.74
CA GLY A 94 -8.50 -0.80 -15.97
C GLY A 94 -7.40 -0.15 -16.81
N LEU A 95 -7.30 1.18 -16.78
CA LEU A 95 -6.22 1.93 -17.42
C LEU A 95 -4.87 1.62 -16.77
N LEU A 96 -4.80 1.74 -15.45
CA LEU A 96 -3.57 1.48 -14.69
C LEU A 96 -3.14 0.02 -14.80
N GLU A 97 -4.06 -0.92 -14.65
CA GLU A 97 -3.81 -2.36 -14.78
C GLU A 97 -3.17 -2.69 -16.13
N LYS A 98 -3.81 -2.24 -17.22
CA LYS A 98 -3.39 -2.62 -18.56
C LYS A 98 -2.11 -1.90 -19.02
N HIS A 99 -1.98 -0.62 -18.71
CA HIS A 99 -0.95 0.24 -19.31
C HIS A 99 0.19 0.63 -18.36
N PHE A 100 0.05 0.45 -17.04
CA PHE A 100 1.08 0.80 -16.07
C PHE A 100 1.65 -0.42 -15.34
N PHE A 101 0.80 -1.19 -14.63
CA PHE A 101 1.28 -2.21 -13.69
C PHE A 101 2.13 -3.30 -14.34
N ASN A 102 1.79 -3.73 -15.56
CA ASN A 102 2.59 -4.73 -16.28
C ASN A 102 4.04 -4.29 -16.48
N LYS A 103 4.26 -3.03 -16.91
CA LYS A 103 5.60 -2.46 -17.09
C LYS A 103 6.30 -2.24 -15.75
N TRP A 104 5.57 -1.74 -14.77
CA TRP A 104 6.09 -1.47 -13.43
C TRP A 104 6.59 -2.76 -12.76
N LEU A 105 5.82 -3.85 -12.81
CA LEU A 105 6.22 -5.16 -12.31
C LEU A 105 7.41 -5.75 -13.09
N GLN A 106 7.43 -5.59 -14.42
CA GLN A 106 8.54 -6.05 -15.25
C GLN A 106 9.86 -5.36 -14.86
N VAL A 107 9.83 -4.04 -14.64
CA VAL A 107 10.98 -3.26 -14.19
C VAL A 107 11.46 -3.73 -12.82
N LEU A 108 10.53 -3.99 -11.90
CA LEU A 108 10.86 -4.55 -10.58
C LEU A 108 11.56 -5.91 -10.70
N CYS A 109 11.02 -6.84 -11.50
CA CYS A 109 11.65 -8.14 -11.73
C CYS A 109 13.06 -8.02 -12.33
N SER A 110 13.23 -7.12 -13.32
CA SER A 110 14.52 -6.87 -13.95
C SER A 110 15.53 -6.28 -12.97
N TRP A 111 15.12 -5.32 -12.14
CA TRP A 111 15.98 -4.71 -11.14
C TRP A 111 16.40 -5.70 -10.05
N LEU A 112 15.46 -6.54 -9.58
CA LEU A 112 15.74 -7.58 -8.61
C LEU A 112 16.74 -8.62 -9.11
N SER A 113 16.79 -8.84 -10.42
CA SER A 113 17.73 -9.78 -11.06
C SER A 113 19.12 -9.19 -11.28
N ASN A 114 19.27 -7.86 -11.26
CA ASN A 114 20.48 -7.13 -11.63
C ASN A 114 21.02 -6.31 -10.45
N ASN A 115 21.73 -6.95 -9.52
CA ASN A 115 22.33 -6.35 -8.31
C ASN A 115 21.34 -5.49 -7.50
N PRO A 116 20.36 -6.13 -6.81
CA PRO A 116 19.32 -5.40 -6.10
C PRO A 116 19.85 -4.58 -4.92
N ASN A 117 19.45 -3.31 -4.86
CA ASN A 117 19.48 -2.52 -3.64
C ASN A 117 18.06 -2.49 -3.03
N TYR A 118 17.82 -3.29 -2.00
CA TYR A 118 16.49 -3.46 -1.42
C TYR A 118 15.95 -2.21 -0.72
N GLU A 119 16.84 -1.32 -0.25
CA GLU A 119 16.43 -0.04 0.32
C GLU A 119 15.85 0.89 -0.76
N GLU A 120 16.54 0.99 -1.90
CA GLU A 120 16.08 1.77 -3.04
C GLU A 120 14.79 1.18 -3.64
N ILE A 121 14.70 -0.14 -3.76
CA ILE A 121 13.50 -0.84 -4.24
C ILE A 121 12.30 -0.56 -3.32
N THR A 122 12.52 -0.58 -2.00
CA THR A 122 11.46 -0.27 -1.03
C THR A 122 11.00 1.18 -1.16
N LYS A 123 11.94 2.14 -1.25
CA LYS A 123 11.63 3.56 -1.45
C LYS A 123 10.87 3.78 -2.77
N TRP A 124 11.29 3.11 -3.84
CA TRP A 124 10.66 3.18 -5.15
C TRP A 124 9.23 2.64 -5.13
N TYR A 125 9.01 1.49 -4.49
CA TYR A 125 7.66 0.92 -4.30
C TYR A 125 6.75 1.87 -3.52
N LEU A 126 7.23 2.39 -2.38
CA LEU A 126 6.46 3.31 -1.54
C LEU A 126 6.18 4.64 -2.26
N GLY A 127 7.12 5.12 -3.08
CA GLY A 127 6.94 6.30 -3.92
C GLY A 127 5.78 6.15 -4.89
N TRP A 128 5.78 5.07 -5.69
CA TRP A 128 4.68 4.79 -6.62
C TRP A 128 3.35 4.53 -5.90
N LYS A 129 3.38 3.78 -4.78
CA LYS A 129 2.17 3.56 -3.98
C LYS A 129 1.60 4.88 -3.44
N GLY A 130 2.45 5.79 -2.98
CA GLY A 130 2.08 7.09 -2.43
C GLY A 130 1.44 8.04 -3.45
N MET A 131 1.59 7.76 -4.74
CA MET A 131 0.93 8.53 -5.81
C MET A 131 -0.52 8.09 -6.06
N LEU A 132 -0.93 6.92 -5.56
CA LEU A 132 -2.30 6.43 -5.71
C LEU A 132 -3.18 6.99 -4.60
N SER A 133 -4.40 7.39 -4.95
CA SER A 133 -5.40 7.82 -3.98
C SER A 133 -5.85 6.66 -3.06
N GLU A 134 -6.43 6.98 -1.91
CA GLU A 134 -7.03 5.96 -1.03
C GLU A 134 -8.12 5.15 -1.74
N GLN A 135 -8.87 5.77 -2.64
CA GLN A 135 -9.93 5.10 -3.40
C GLN A 135 -9.35 4.02 -4.32
N LEU A 136 -8.26 4.32 -5.04
CA LEU A 136 -7.57 3.33 -5.86
C LEU A 136 -6.90 2.26 -5.02
N LEU A 137 -6.24 2.64 -3.93
CA LEU A 137 -5.59 1.69 -3.01
C LEU A 137 -6.59 0.73 -2.35
N SER A 138 -7.85 1.14 -2.18
CA SER A 138 -8.90 0.29 -1.64
C SER A 138 -9.40 -0.76 -2.67
N HIS A 139 -9.19 -0.53 -3.96
CA HIS A 139 -9.74 -1.35 -5.04
C HIS A 139 -9.02 -2.72 -5.14
N PRO A 140 -9.75 -3.84 -5.26
CA PRO A 140 -9.18 -5.20 -5.20
C PRO A 140 -8.09 -5.45 -6.25
N VAL A 141 -8.29 -5.01 -7.50
CA VAL A 141 -7.30 -5.19 -8.58
C VAL A 141 -5.99 -4.45 -8.29
N ILE A 142 -6.07 -3.24 -7.74
CA ILE A 142 -4.87 -2.46 -7.39
C ILE A 142 -4.13 -3.12 -6.24
N LYS A 143 -4.87 -3.58 -5.21
CA LYS A 143 -4.30 -4.34 -4.09
C LYS A 143 -3.62 -5.61 -4.56
N GLU A 144 -4.21 -6.33 -5.49
CA GLU A 144 -3.62 -7.54 -6.07
C GLU A 144 -2.29 -7.22 -6.73
N LYS A 145 -2.22 -6.18 -7.57
CA LYS A 145 -0.97 -5.77 -8.24
C LYS A 145 0.11 -5.29 -7.26
N LEU A 146 -0.28 -4.60 -6.19
CA LEU A 146 0.64 -4.21 -5.13
C LEU A 146 1.14 -5.41 -4.31
N ASN A 147 0.29 -6.40 -4.05
CA ASN A 147 0.68 -7.65 -3.40
C ASN A 147 1.57 -8.52 -4.29
N GLU A 148 1.30 -8.56 -5.59
CA GLU A 148 2.13 -9.24 -6.59
C GLU A 148 3.57 -8.71 -6.55
N ALA A 149 3.74 -7.38 -6.49
CA ALA A 149 5.06 -6.76 -6.32
C ALA A 149 5.75 -7.18 -5.02
N LEU A 150 5.03 -7.20 -3.90
CA LEU A 150 5.58 -7.64 -2.61
C LEU A 150 5.99 -9.12 -2.65
N ASP A 151 5.19 -9.98 -3.28
CA ASP A 151 5.50 -11.40 -3.44
C ASP A 151 6.74 -11.60 -4.32
N ILE A 152 6.91 -10.81 -5.39
CA ILE A 152 8.12 -10.81 -6.22
C ILE A 152 9.36 -10.43 -5.38
N MET A 153 9.27 -9.37 -4.57
CA MET A 153 10.36 -8.97 -3.67
C MET A 153 10.69 -10.07 -2.66
N ASN A 154 9.69 -10.64 -2.00
CA ASN A 154 9.87 -11.73 -1.04
C ASN A 154 10.56 -12.95 -1.68
N ARG A 155 10.15 -13.33 -2.89
CA ARG A 155 10.77 -14.45 -3.62
C ARG A 155 12.21 -14.17 -4.01
N ALA A 156 12.51 -12.97 -4.52
CA ALA A 156 13.88 -12.58 -4.88
C ALA A 156 14.81 -12.63 -3.64
N VAL A 157 14.31 -12.16 -2.51
CA VAL A 157 15.04 -12.14 -1.25
C VAL A 157 15.18 -13.55 -0.63
N ALA A 158 14.17 -14.42 -0.76
CA ALA A 158 14.24 -15.78 -0.25
C ALA A 158 15.19 -16.67 -1.08
N SER A 159 15.19 -16.50 -2.40
CA SER A 159 15.92 -17.35 -3.34
C SER A 159 17.43 -17.08 -3.41
N GLY A 160 17.92 -15.94 -2.93
CA GLY A 160 19.34 -15.60 -3.06
C GLY A 160 19.77 -15.29 -4.50
N LEU A 161 18.82 -15.12 -5.42
CA LEU A 161 19.06 -14.76 -6.82
C LEU A 161 19.71 -13.36 -6.86
N GLY A 162 21.03 -13.32 -7.02
CA GLY A 162 21.82 -12.09 -6.96
C GLY A 162 23.22 -12.25 -6.38
N GLY A 163 23.60 -13.43 -5.89
CA GLY A 163 24.97 -13.78 -5.46
C GLY A 163 25.43 -13.12 -4.15
N TYR A 164 24.89 -11.95 -3.82
CA TYR A 164 25.08 -11.23 -2.56
C TYR A 164 23.73 -10.92 -1.93
N MET A 165 23.38 -11.64 -0.87
CA MET A 165 22.26 -11.29 0.00
C MET A 165 22.69 -10.10 0.87
N GLN A 166 22.11 -8.92 0.65
CA GLN A 166 22.32 -7.79 1.55
C GLN A 166 21.82 -8.15 2.96
N PRO A 167 22.67 -8.05 4.02
CA PRO A 167 22.24 -8.31 5.38
C PRO A 167 21.05 -7.41 5.77
N GLY A 168 20.00 -7.97 6.37
CA GLY A 168 18.79 -7.22 6.76
C GLY A 168 17.72 -7.08 5.67
N ALA A 169 18.00 -7.41 4.41
CA ALA A 169 17.02 -7.30 3.33
C ALA A 169 15.82 -8.23 3.50
N LYS A 170 16.05 -9.46 4.01
CA LYS A 170 15.01 -10.44 4.36
C LYS A 170 14.02 -9.87 5.36
N GLU A 171 14.54 -9.31 6.43
CA GLU A 171 13.77 -8.76 7.54
C GLU A 171 13.02 -7.50 7.11
N ASN A 172 13.66 -6.60 6.35
CA ASN A 172 13.06 -5.36 5.88
C ASN A 172 11.88 -5.61 4.91
N ILE A 173 12.05 -6.52 3.94
CA ILE A 173 11.00 -6.83 2.95
C ILE A 173 9.86 -7.62 3.61
N ALA A 174 10.16 -8.52 4.55
CA ALA A 174 9.15 -9.20 5.35
C ALA A 174 8.34 -8.21 6.20
N TYR A 175 9.01 -7.22 6.81
CA TYR A 175 8.35 -6.15 7.57
C TYR A 175 7.44 -5.31 6.67
N LEU A 176 7.94 -4.84 5.53
CA LEU A 176 7.16 -4.09 4.53
C LEU A 176 5.89 -4.87 4.16
N THR A 177 6.04 -6.12 3.74
CA THR A 177 4.91 -6.98 3.34
C THR A 177 3.88 -7.13 4.46
N GLN A 178 4.34 -7.36 5.70
CA GLN A 178 3.46 -7.51 6.85
C GLN A 178 2.71 -6.22 7.19
N THR A 179 3.38 -5.07 7.10
CA THR A 179 2.76 -3.76 7.37
C THR A 179 1.71 -3.40 6.32
N GLU A 180 2.01 -3.67 5.05
CA GLU A 180 1.14 -3.32 3.94
C GLU A 180 -0.11 -4.20 3.92
N ARG A 181 0.03 -5.52 4.15
CA ARG A 181 -1.12 -6.43 4.31
C ARG A 181 -1.96 -6.15 5.55
N ARG A 182 -1.40 -5.56 6.62
CA ARG A 182 -2.18 -5.20 7.83
C ARG A 182 -3.01 -3.94 7.63
N LYS A 183 -2.53 -2.98 6.84
CA LYS A 183 -3.33 -1.79 6.51
C LYS A 183 -4.61 -2.18 5.76
N ASP A 184 -4.59 -3.27 5.00
CA ASP A 184 -5.78 -3.79 4.33
C ASP A 184 -6.87 -4.27 5.29
N PHE A 185 -6.50 -4.86 6.45
CA PHE A 185 -7.46 -5.31 7.47
C PHE A 185 -8.03 -4.18 8.35
N GLN A 186 -7.42 -2.99 8.34
CA GLN A 186 -7.92 -1.84 9.11
C GLN A 186 -8.99 -1.02 8.37
N TYR A 187 -9.18 -1.24 7.06
CA TYR A 187 -10.17 -0.54 6.24
C TYR A 187 -11.50 -1.31 6.06
N GLU A 188 -11.73 -2.40 6.81
CA GLU A 188 -13.07 -2.99 6.88
C GLU A 188 -14.04 -2.03 7.59
N PRO A 189 -15.17 -1.64 6.96
CA PRO A 189 -16.17 -0.82 7.63
C PRO A 189 -16.73 -1.58 8.83
N PRO A 190 -17.04 -0.90 9.97
CA PRO A 190 -17.57 -1.56 11.14
C PRO A 190 -18.90 -2.23 10.77
N ALA A 191 -18.96 -3.56 10.91
CA ALA A 191 -20.16 -4.34 10.65
C ALA A 191 -21.33 -3.83 11.53
N PRO A 192 -22.57 -3.78 11.01
CA PRO A 192 -23.74 -3.40 11.82
C PRO A 192 -24.01 -4.43 12.92
N PRO A 193 -24.51 -4.01 14.10
CA PRO A 193 -24.73 -4.91 15.23
C PRO A 193 -25.82 -5.93 14.87
N GLN A 194 -25.45 -7.22 14.86
CA GLN A 194 -26.39 -8.31 14.63
C GLN A 194 -27.26 -8.50 15.89
N ARG A 195 -28.58 -8.46 15.69
CA ARG A 195 -29.60 -8.75 16.71
C ARG A 195 -29.50 -10.20 17.17
N GLU A 196 -29.44 -10.36 18.49
CA GLU A 196 -29.44 -11.64 19.21
C GLU A 196 -30.80 -12.33 19.06
N VAL A 197 -30.79 -13.63 18.72
CA VAL A 197 -31.94 -14.52 18.95
C VAL A 197 -31.41 -15.73 19.70
N GLU A 198 -31.97 -15.94 20.90
CA GLU A 198 -31.66 -17.01 21.84
C GLU A 198 -32.09 -18.39 21.34
N SER A 199 -31.27 -19.41 21.59
CA SER A 199 -31.77 -20.73 22.00
C SER A 199 -30.69 -21.54 22.72
N SER A 200 -31.08 -22.01 23.91
CA SER A 200 -30.41 -22.77 24.98
C SER A 200 -29.93 -24.18 24.65
N VAL A 201 -28.76 -24.62 25.17
CA VAL A 201 -28.53 -25.72 26.17
C VAL A 201 -27.04 -25.68 26.70
N PRO A 202 -26.61 -26.37 27.79
CA PRO A 202 -25.95 -25.76 28.96
C PRO A 202 -24.43 -26.00 29.11
N ARG A 203 -23.81 -25.12 29.93
CA ARG A 203 -22.38 -25.05 30.31
C ARG A 203 -21.98 -25.99 31.44
N LEU A 204 -20.68 -26.29 31.52
CA LEU A 204 -19.85 -26.34 32.75
C LEU A 204 -18.39 -25.90 32.39
N PRO A 205 -17.53 -25.46 33.35
CA PRO A 205 -17.14 -24.04 33.42
C PRO A 205 -15.63 -23.69 33.29
N VAL A 206 -15.40 -22.54 32.65
CA VAL A 206 -14.50 -21.39 32.97
C VAL A 206 -13.09 -21.64 33.54
N THR A 207 -12.06 -21.20 32.79
CA THR A 207 -11.05 -20.22 33.29
C THR A 207 -10.39 -19.46 32.13
N GLY A 208 -10.39 -18.12 32.19
CA GLY A 208 -9.33 -17.28 31.61
C GLY A 208 -9.74 -16.29 30.49
N PRO A 209 -9.46 -14.97 30.64
CA PRO A 209 -9.88 -13.95 29.68
C PRO A 209 -9.02 -13.96 28.40
N VAL A 210 -9.73 -13.82 27.28
CA VAL A 210 -9.20 -13.50 25.95
C VAL A 210 -8.29 -12.27 26.04
N SER A 211 -6.99 -12.47 25.86
CA SER A 211 -6.04 -11.38 25.64
C SER A 211 -5.71 -11.34 24.16
N ALA A 212 -6.05 -10.21 23.54
CA ALA A 212 -5.69 -9.85 22.19
C ALA A 212 -4.25 -10.27 21.86
N SER A 213 -4.10 -11.15 20.89
CA SER A 213 -2.83 -11.62 20.36
C SER A 213 -2.11 -10.46 19.66
N ILE A 214 -1.24 -9.81 20.42
CA ILE A 214 -0.23 -8.87 19.93
C ILE A 214 0.70 -9.65 18.97
N PRO A 215 1.14 -9.05 17.86
CA PRO A 215 1.61 -9.82 16.71
C PRO A 215 2.95 -10.51 16.97
N THR A 216 2.91 -11.82 16.85
CA THR A 216 3.94 -12.80 17.17
C THR A 216 5.26 -12.55 16.42
N ASN A 217 5.26 -12.10 15.17
CA ASN A 217 6.49 -12.03 14.36
C ASN A 217 7.69 -11.22 14.90
N PHE A 218 7.51 -10.04 15.52
CA PHE A 218 8.67 -9.23 15.93
C PHE A 218 9.26 -9.71 17.26
N LYS A 219 8.39 -10.18 18.16
CA LYS A 219 8.82 -10.77 19.43
C LYS A 219 9.52 -12.10 19.19
N ASP A 220 9.00 -12.92 18.28
CA ASP A 220 9.61 -14.19 17.89
C ASP A 220 10.98 -13.96 17.24
N LEU A 221 11.15 -12.88 16.47
CA LEU A 221 12.43 -12.48 15.88
C LEU A 221 13.45 -12.01 16.94
N ILE A 222 13.03 -11.22 17.93
CA ILE A 222 13.89 -10.88 19.07
C ILE A 222 14.29 -12.14 19.84
N GLN A 223 13.35 -13.06 20.06
CA GLN A 223 13.58 -14.31 20.78
C GLN A 223 14.57 -15.23 20.02
N ALA A 224 14.35 -15.47 18.73
CA ALA A 224 15.24 -16.27 17.89
C ALA A 224 16.66 -15.71 17.87
N LYS A 225 16.78 -14.37 17.77
CA LYS A 225 18.10 -13.73 17.74
C LYS A 225 18.80 -13.69 19.09
N ALA A 226 18.03 -13.62 20.19
CA ALA A 226 18.55 -13.78 21.54
C ALA A 226 19.09 -15.20 21.75
N GLU A 227 18.33 -16.22 21.35
CA GLU A 227 18.70 -17.63 21.44
C GLU A 227 19.98 -17.95 20.64
N GLU A 228 20.08 -17.45 19.40
CA GLU A 228 21.26 -17.61 18.55
C GLU A 228 22.54 -17.00 19.17
N ASN A 229 22.40 -15.96 20.00
CA ASN A 229 23.53 -15.30 20.67
C ASN A 229 23.69 -15.74 22.14
N GLY A 230 22.93 -16.73 22.61
CA GLY A 230 22.98 -17.19 24.00
C GLY A 230 22.46 -16.17 25.03
N ILE A 231 21.62 -15.23 24.59
CA ILE A 231 21.09 -14.14 25.41
C ILE A 231 19.69 -14.51 25.92
N VAL A 232 19.45 -14.32 27.21
CA VAL A 232 18.16 -14.64 27.84
C VAL A 232 17.13 -13.56 27.53
N PHE A 233 16.05 -13.94 26.83
CA PHE A 233 14.91 -13.08 26.56
C PHE A 233 13.66 -13.55 27.33
N MET A 234 13.23 -12.82 28.37
CA MET A 234 12.09 -13.21 29.22
C MET A 234 11.17 -12.04 29.60
N PRO A 235 9.84 -12.24 29.69
CA PRO A 235 8.93 -11.21 30.18
C PRO A 235 9.11 -10.97 31.69
N ILE A 236 9.13 -9.71 32.12
CA ILE A 236 9.14 -9.37 33.55
C ILE A 236 7.70 -9.35 34.07
N VAL A 237 7.33 -10.40 34.81
CA VAL A 237 5.99 -10.53 35.39
C VAL A 237 5.75 -9.42 36.42
N GLY A 238 4.63 -8.70 36.29
CA GLY A 238 4.21 -7.65 37.23
C GLY A 238 4.80 -6.25 37.01
N LYS A 239 5.71 -6.05 36.03
CA LYS A 239 6.23 -4.72 35.68
C LYS A 239 5.78 -4.29 34.28
N ARG A 240 5.11 -3.13 34.22
CA ARG A 240 4.69 -2.48 32.97
C ARG A 240 5.17 -1.03 32.95
N HIS A 241 5.55 -0.54 31.77
CA HIS A 241 5.85 0.86 31.56
C HIS A 241 4.86 1.43 30.53
N MET A 242 4.11 2.48 30.89
CA MET A 242 3.11 3.09 30.00
C MET A 242 2.10 2.07 29.41
N GLY A 243 1.66 1.09 30.22
CA GLY A 243 0.76 0.02 29.79
C GLY A 243 1.41 -1.10 28.96
N LYS A 244 2.71 -0.99 28.62
CA LYS A 244 3.44 -1.95 27.80
C LYS A 244 4.20 -2.96 28.67
N GLN A 245 4.28 -4.19 28.18
CA GLN A 245 5.02 -5.28 28.81
C GLN A 245 6.52 -5.03 28.71
N LEU A 246 7.22 -5.16 29.84
CA LEU A 246 8.68 -5.14 29.88
C LEU A 246 9.25 -6.54 29.69
N TYR A 247 10.40 -6.61 29.02
CA TYR A 247 11.16 -7.82 28.76
C TYR A 247 12.61 -7.63 29.22
N THR A 248 13.25 -8.70 29.68
CA THR A 248 14.69 -8.79 29.87
C THR A 248 15.31 -9.24 28.55
N PHE A 249 16.41 -8.63 28.15
CA PHE A 249 17.27 -9.09 27.06
C PHE A 249 18.70 -9.11 27.62
N GLY A 250 19.12 -10.28 28.12
CA GLY A 250 20.33 -10.41 28.94
C GLY A 250 20.21 -9.62 30.23
N ARG A 251 21.09 -8.62 30.41
CA ARG A 251 21.08 -7.69 31.58
C ARG A 251 20.30 -6.41 31.34
N ILE A 252 19.74 -6.24 30.14
CA ILE A 252 19.09 -5.01 29.70
C ILE A 252 17.57 -5.19 29.81
N ILE A 253 16.88 -4.13 30.23
CA ILE A 253 15.41 -4.10 30.23
C ILE A 253 14.96 -3.37 28.98
N ILE A 254 14.06 -4.00 28.24
CA ILE A 254 13.49 -3.46 27.01
C ILE A 254 11.97 -3.49 27.02
N TYR A 255 11.36 -2.62 26.23
CA TYR A 255 9.99 -2.82 25.78
C TYR A 255 9.90 -2.68 24.27
N VAL A 256 8.86 -3.27 23.70
CA VAL A 256 8.61 -3.24 22.26
C VAL A 256 7.36 -2.40 22.01
N GLU A 257 7.46 -1.45 21.10
CA GLU A 257 6.33 -0.67 20.64
C GLU A 257 6.39 -0.51 19.12
N ARG A 258 5.31 -0.90 18.44
CA ARG A 258 5.15 -0.72 16.98
C ARG A 258 6.37 -1.19 16.15
N GLY A 259 7.05 -2.25 16.58
CA GLY A 259 8.23 -2.80 15.89
C GLY A 259 9.57 -2.12 16.21
N VAL A 260 9.61 -1.22 17.20
CA VAL A 260 10.84 -0.59 17.69
C VAL A 260 11.15 -1.12 19.09
N VAL A 261 12.41 -1.50 19.31
CA VAL A 261 12.92 -1.87 20.63
C VAL A 261 13.38 -0.61 21.36
N PHE A 262 12.88 -0.42 22.57
CA PHE A 262 13.30 0.64 23.46
C PHE A 262 14.09 0.05 24.61
N VAL A 263 15.31 0.55 24.81
CA VAL A 263 16.22 0.14 25.88
C VAL A 263 16.12 1.10 27.06
N GLN A 264 16.13 0.57 28.28
CA GLN A 264 16.15 1.37 29.50
C GLN A 264 17.52 2.04 29.69
N GLY A 265 17.58 3.36 29.50
CA GLY A 265 18.73 4.19 29.87
C GLY A 265 18.67 4.67 31.33
N LYS A 266 19.58 5.58 31.71
CA LYS A 266 19.71 6.09 33.10
C LYS A 266 18.45 6.83 33.60
N LYS A 267 17.75 7.54 32.71
CA LYS A 267 16.49 8.27 33.02
C LYS A 267 15.48 8.30 31.85
N THR A 268 15.82 7.73 30.71
CA THR A 268 15.04 7.80 29.46
C THR A 268 15.07 6.48 28.72
N TRP A 269 14.05 6.22 27.90
CA TRP A 269 14.00 5.06 27.01
C TRP A 269 14.52 5.43 25.63
N VAL A 270 15.51 4.69 25.14
CA VAL A 270 16.21 5.02 23.89
C VAL A 270 15.82 4.00 22.81
N PRO A 271 15.30 4.44 21.65
CA PRO A 271 15.01 3.54 20.53
C PRO A 271 16.34 2.98 20.01
N THR A 272 16.45 1.66 19.95
CA THR A 272 17.69 0.95 19.61
C THR A 272 17.40 -0.12 18.56
N SER A 273 18.29 -0.25 17.57
CA SER A 273 18.19 -1.31 16.55
C SER A 273 18.46 -2.69 17.16
N LEU A 274 17.99 -3.76 16.52
CA LEU A 274 18.21 -5.12 17.01
C LEU A 274 19.70 -5.50 17.05
N GLN A 275 20.49 -5.06 16.07
CA GLN A 275 21.93 -5.30 16.05
C GLN A 275 22.63 -4.61 17.23
N SER A 276 22.35 -3.32 17.46
CA SER A 276 22.92 -2.60 18.59
C SER A 276 22.45 -3.16 19.94
N LEU A 277 21.22 -3.69 20.02
CA LEU A 277 20.72 -4.38 21.21
C LEU A 277 21.55 -5.64 21.53
N ILE A 278 21.90 -6.43 20.52
CA ILE A 278 22.74 -7.63 20.68
C ILE A 278 24.16 -7.24 21.10
N ASP A 279 24.72 -6.20 20.47
CA ASP A 279 26.06 -5.72 20.80
C ASP A 279 26.14 -5.16 22.23
N MET A 280 25.06 -4.54 22.72
CA MET A 280 24.98 -4.07 24.11
C MET A 280 24.79 -5.22 25.13
N ALA A 281 24.27 -6.36 24.69
CA ALA A 281 23.90 -7.49 25.56
C ALA A 281 24.95 -8.61 25.64
N LYS A 282 25.94 -8.59 24.74
CA LYS A 282 27.17 -9.40 24.82
C LYS A 282 28.12 -8.83 25.88
#